data_AF-A0ABD1FR89-F1
#
_entry.id   AF-A0ABD1FR89-F1
#
_cell.length_a   1.000
_cell.length_b   1.000
_cell.length_c   1.000
_cell.angle_alpha   90.00
_cell.angle_beta   90.00
_cell.angle_gamma   90.00
#
_symmetry.space_group_name_H-M   'P 1'
#
loop_
_entity.id
_entity.type
_entity.pdbx_description
1 polymer ?
#
loop_
_entity_poly.entity_id
_entity_poly.type
_entity_poly.pdbx_seq_one_letter_code
_entity_poly.pdbx_strand_id
1 'polypeptide(L)'
;MSDQQKGLSKIIIEKYPQSEHQFCVQHMYNNFKKRFSGDEFRKKIWGISDSMTEEVFERNMDALRVYNQAAHEYLVRAALKEK
;
A
#
# COMPACT_ATOMS: atom_id res chain seq x y z
N MET A 1 -14.80 -8.93 3.43
CA MET A 1 -13.98 -9.26 4.60
C MET A 1 -14.23 -10.72 4.90
N SER A 2 -13.27 -11.59 4.57
CA SER A 2 -13.35 -13.01 4.90
C SER A 2 -12.03 -13.45 5.49
N ASP A 3 -12.19 -14.24 6.54
CA ASP A 3 -11.25 -14.66 7.55
C ASP A 3 -10.12 -15.55 7.02
N GLN A 4 -8.98 -15.48 7.71
CA GLN A 4 -7.74 -16.19 7.42
C GLN A 4 -7.95 -17.71 7.41
N GLN A 5 -7.96 -18.35 6.24
CA GLN A 5 -7.76 -19.80 6.15
C GLN A 5 -6.35 -20.13 5.64
N LYS A 6 -5.51 -20.52 6.59
CA LYS A 6 -4.14 -21.01 6.45
C LYS A 6 -4.15 -22.28 5.58
N GLY A 7 -3.90 -22.11 4.28
CA GLY A 7 -3.81 -23.20 3.32
C GLY A 7 -3.97 -22.76 1.86
N LEU A 8 -4.74 -21.69 1.61
CA LEU A 8 -4.93 -21.15 0.25
C LEU A 8 -3.74 -20.33 -0.27
N SER A 9 -2.87 -19.86 0.62
CA SER A 9 -1.80 -18.91 0.31
C SER A 9 -0.81 -19.45 -0.73
N LYS A 10 -0.50 -20.75 -0.71
CA LYS A 10 0.46 -21.33 -1.67
C LYS A 10 -0.10 -21.42 -3.09
N ILE A 11 -1.38 -21.74 -3.25
CA ILE A 11 -2.02 -21.90 -4.57
C ILE A 11 -2.29 -20.53 -5.21
N ILE A 12 -2.61 -19.52 -4.39
CA ILE A 12 -2.86 -18.16 -4.87
C ILE A 12 -1.58 -17.51 -5.40
N ILE A 13 -0.45 -17.70 -4.70
CA ILE A 13 0.87 -17.20 -5.14
C ILE A 13 1.31 -17.86 -6.45
N GLU A 14 1.00 -19.15 -6.65
CA GLU A 14 1.41 -19.90 -7.84
C GLU A 14 0.52 -19.60 -9.07
N LYS A 15 -0.78 -19.35 -8.88
CA LYS A 15 -1.72 -19.09 -9.99
C LYS A 15 -1.85 -17.62 -10.39
N TYR A 16 -1.60 -16.68 -9.49
CA TYR A 16 -1.84 -15.26 -9.76
C TYR A 16 -0.66 -14.41 -9.26
N PRO A 17 0.43 -14.31 -10.04
CA PRO A 17 1.62 -13.53 -9.65
C PRO A 17 1.37 -12.01 -9.56
N GLN A 18 0.14 -11.52 -9.73
CA GLN A 18 -0.19 -10.08 -9.76
C GLN A 18 -1.47 -9.64 -9.02
N SER A 19 -2.24 -10.50 -8.34
CA SER A 19 -3.65 -10.15 -8.02
C SER A 19 -4.06 -9.89 -6.56
N GLU A 20 -3.15 -9.79 -5.58
CA GLU A 20 -3.54 -9.38 -4.21
C GLU A 20 -3.04 -7.98 -3.82
N HIS A 21 -1.90 -7.54 -4.37
CA HIS A 21 -1.32 -6.24 -4.01
C HIS A 21 -2.16 -5.05 -4.51
N GLN A 22 -2.65 -5.06 -5.75
CA GLN A 22 -3.46 -3.93 -6.26
C GLN A 22 -4.80 -3.77 -5.52
N PHE A 23 -5.43 -4.88 -5.13
CA PHE A 23 -6.66 -4.84 -4.32
C PHE A 23 -6.39 -4.30 -2.90
N CYS A 24 -5.27 -4.67 -2.28
CA CYS A 24 -4.85 -4.09 -1.00
C CYS A 24 -4.58 -2.59 -1.11
N VAL A 25 -3.97 -2.13 -2.20
CA VAL A 25 -3.67 -0.70 -2.42
C VAL A 25 -4.94 0.11 -2.64
N GLN A 26 -5.90 -0.43 -3.37
CA GLN A 26 -7.21 0.20 -3.55
C GLN A 26 -7.91 0.37 -2.18
N HIS A 27 -7.86 -0.63 -1.30
CA HIS A 27 -8.39 -0.54 0.07
C HIS A 27 -7.61 0.46 0.94
N MET A 28 -6.28 0.41 0.89
CA MET A 28 -5.40 1.35 1.59
C MET A 28 -5.69 2.78 1.15
N TYR A 29 -5.77 3.04 -0.16
CA TYR A 29 -6.11 4.33 -0.72
C TYR A 29 -7.53 4.77 -0.33
N ASN A 30 -8.51 3.87 -0.33
CA ASN A 30 -9.87 4.19 0.10
C ASN A 30 -9.96 4.60 1.57
N ASN A 31 -9.10 4.07 2.44
CA ASN A 31 -8.99 4.50 3.83
C ASN A 31 -8.18 5.80 3.95
N PHE A 32 -7.10 5.92 3.19
CA PHE A 32 -6.24 7.10 3.13
C PHE A 32 -6.99 8.34 2.65
N LYS A 33 -7.76 8.23 1.56
CA LYS A 33 -8.49 9.35 0.93
C LYS A 33 -9.55 9.99 1.82
N LYS A 34 -10.02 9.25 2.84
CA LYS A 34 -10.94 9.80 3.86
C LYS A 34 -10.27 10.85 4.74
N ARG A 35 -8.93 10.84 4.82
CA ARG A 35 -8.13 11.77 5.64
C ARG A 35 -7.33 12.74 4.79
N PHE A 36 -6.81 12.28 3.65
CA PHE A 36 -5.96 13.04 2.75
C PHE A 36 -6.49 12.92 1.33
N SER A 37 -7.16 13.97 0.85
CA SER A 37 -7.74 14.01 -0.50
C SER A 37 -6.76 14.64 -1.50
N GLY A 38 -6.84 14.20 -2.76
CA GLY A 38 -6.07 14.75 -3.87
C GLY A 38 -5.49 13.68 -4.79
N ASP A 39 -5.55 13.91 -6.10
CA ASP A 39 -5.05 12.96 -7.11
C ASP A 39 -3.54 12.70 -7.00
N GLU A 40 -2.79 13.68 -6.50
CA GLU A 40 -1.35 13.53 -6.33
C GLU A 40 -0.99 12.50 -5.25
N PHE A 41 -1.82 12.36 -4.21
CA PHE A 41 -1.68 11.29 -3.23
C PHE A 41 -1.95 9.92 -3.84
N ARG A 42 -2.92 9.82 -4.75
CA ARG A 42 -3.21 8.57 -5.46
C ARG A 42 -2.00 8.10 -6.25
N LYS A 43 -1.38 8.99 -7.02
CA LYS A 43 -0.17 8.67 -7.80
C LYS A 43 0.97 8.21 -6.91
N LYS A 44 1.22 8.92 -5.81
CA LYS A 44 2.29 8.56 -4.85
C LYS A 44 2.03 7.21 -4.20
N ILE A 45 0.80 6.94 -3.74
CA ILE A 45 0.42 5.64 -3.16
C ILE A 45 0.54 4.51 -4.17
N TRP A 46 0.12 4.74 -5.42
CA TRP A 46 0.31 3.76 -6.48
C TRP A 46 1.80 3.50 -6.75
N GLY A 47 2.63 4.54 -6.80
CA GLY A 47 4.08 4.40 -6.97
C GLY A 47 4.74 3.64 -5.81
N ILE A 48 4.35 3.93 -4.57
CA ILE A 48 4.79 3.18 -3.38
C ILE A 48 4.42 1.70 -3.54
N SER A 49 3.20 1.40 -4.00
CA SER A 49 2.74 0.03 -4.12
C SER A 49 3.29 -0.75 -5.32
N ASP A 50 3.68 -0.03 -6.37
CA ASP A 50 4.27 -0.59 -7.59
C ASP A 50 5.80 -0.75 -7.46
N SER A 51 6.36 -0.32 -6.32
CA SER A 51 7.79 -0.41 -6.05
C SER A 51 8.22 -1.87 -5.96
N MET A 52 9.00 -2.32 -6.94
CA MET A 52 9.49 -3.70 -7.02
C MET A 52 10.77 -3.95 -6.19
N THR A 53 11.42 -2.89 -5.71
CA THR A 53 12.64 -2.95 -4.90
C THR A 53 12.53 -2.03 -3.68
N GLU A 54 13.24 -2.39 -2.61
CA GLU A 54 13.27 -1.62 -1.36
C GLU A 54 13.74 -0.17 -1.59
N GLU A 55 14.77 0.02 -2.42
CA GLU A 55 15.26 1.37 -2.77
C GLU A 55 14.19 2.24 -3.46
N VAL A 56 13.37 1.66 -4.35
CA VAL A 56 12.30 2.38 -5.04
C VAL A 56 11.15 2.68 -4.09
N PHE A 57 10.84 1.74 -3.18
CA PHE A 57 9.85 1.91 -2.14
C PHE A 57 10.23 3.06 -1.19
N GLU A 58 11.46 3.07 -0.69
CA GLU A 58 11.96 4.13 0.20
C GLU A 58 11.93 5.49 -0.49
N ARG A 59 12.40 5.59 -1.74
CA ARG A 59 12.32 6.84 -2.52
C ARG A 59 10.90 7.35 -2.67
N ASN A 60 9.94 6.45 -2.92
CA ASN A 60 8.54 6.83 -3.07
C ASN A 60 7.90 7.23 -1.73
N MET A 61 8.28 6.59 -0.62
CA MET A 61 7.87 7.00 0.73
C MET A 61 8.48 8.33 1.14
N ASP A 62 9.75 8.59 0.81
CA ASP A 62 10.38 9.91 1.02
C ASP A 62 9.71 10.98 0.16
N ALA A 63 9.38 10.68 -1.09
CA ALA A 63 8.65 11.60 -1.96
C ALA A 63 7.24 11.91 -1.43
N LEU A 64 6.62 10.98 -0.70
CA LEU A 64 5.37 11.25 0.03
C LEU A 64 5.63 12.06 1.30
N ARG A 65 6.71 11.79 2.04
CA ARG A 65 7.10 12.52 3.25
C ARG A 65 7.37 13.99 2.98
N VAL A 66 8.12 14.29 1.91
CA VAL A 66 8.41 15.66 1.46
C VAL A 66 7.14 16.38 1.00
N TYR A 67 6.23 15.66 0.33
CA TYR A 67 4.97 16.24 -0.13
C TYR A 67 3.99 16.51 1.02
N ASN A 68 3.87 15.57 1.96
CA ASN A 68 3.04 15.69 3.13
C ASN A 68 3.51 14.72 4.23
N GLN A 69 4.12 15.27 5.27
CA GLN A 69 4.65 14.49 6.37
C GLN A 69 3.56 13.71 7.13
N ALA A 70 2.38 14.31 7.33
CA ALA A 70 1.27 13.65 8.05
C ALA A 70 0.72 12.43 7.29
N ALA A 71 0.68 12.50 5.95
CA ALA A 71 0.29 11.37 5.09
C ALA A 71 1.30 10.23 5.18
N HIS A 72 2.59 10.54 5.16
CA HIS A 72 3.66 9.57 5.34
C HIS A 72 3.56 8.88 6.71
N GLU A 73 3.45 9.65 7.79
CA GLU A 73 3.30 9.11 9.15
C GLU A 73 2.06 8.24 9.30
N TYR A 74 0.95 8.60 8.62
CA TYR A 74 -0.25 7.78 8.61
C TYR A 74 -0.02 6.42 7.92
N LEU A 75 0.66 6.38 6.77
CA LEU A 75 0.97 5.13 6.09
C LEU A 75 1.94 4.26 6.90
N VAL A 76 2.98 4.86 7.50
CA VAL A 76 3.90 4.14 8.39
C VAL A 76 3.14 3.53 9.58
N ARG A 77 2.25 4.28 10.21
CA ARG A 77 1.40 3.77 11.31
C ARG A 77 0.40 2.72 10.85
N ALA A 78 -0.12 2.81 9.63
CA ALA A 78 -1.02 1.81 9.07
C ALA A 78 -0.28 0.48 8.82
N ALA A 79 0.93 0.53 8.26
CA ALA A 79 1.77 -0.64 8.04
C ALA A 79 2.22 -1.33 9.33
N LEU A 80 2.39 -0.59 10.43
CA LEU A 80 2.75 -1.15 11.75
C LEU A 80 1.60 -1.85 12.47
N LYS A 81 0.33 -1.61 12.09
CA LYS A 81 -0.85 -2.24 12.72
C LYS A 81 -1.20 -3.61 12.14
N GLU A 82 -0.57 -4.02 11.05
CA GLU A 82 -0.76 -5.33 10.42
C GLU A 82 0.33 -6.36 10.85
N LYS A 83 1.13 -6.04 11.88
CA LYS A 83 2.02 -7.00 12.56
C LYS A 83 1.38 -7.59 13.80
#